data_AF-A0A3D2MXZ2-F1
#
_entry.id   AF-A0A3D2MXZ2-F1
#
_cell.length_a   1.000
_cell.length_b   1.000
_cell.length_c   1.000
_cell.angle_alpha   90.00
_cell.angle_beta   90.00
_cell.angle_gamma   90.00
#
_symmetry.space_group_name_H-M   'P 1'
#
loop_
_entity.id
_entity.type
_entity.pdbx_description
1 polymer ?
#
loop_
_entity_poly.entity_id
_entity_poly.type
_entity_poly.pdbx_seq_one_letter_code
_entity_poly.pdbx_strand_id
1 'polypeptide(L)' 'SSDWTAYPFATQNPKDFDNLLSVYLDAVFFSRLDPLDFAQEGHRIELASDEADAPLVYKGVV' A
#
# COMPACT_ATOMS: atom_id res chain seq x y z
N SER A 1 14.45 -10.90 -3.03
CA SER A 1 14.75 -11.18 -4.43
C SER A 1 14.79 -9.85 -5.16
N SER A 2 15.72 -9.62 -6.07
CA SER A 2 15.75 -8.38 -6.86
C SER A 2 14.72 -8.38 -7.99
N ASP A 3 14.28 -9.56 -8.44
CA ASP A 3 13.62 -9.71 -9.74
C ASP A 3 12.17 -10.20 -9.64
N TRP A 4 11.66 -10.41 -8.43
CA TRP A 4 10.27 -10.80 -8.22
C TRP A 4 9.75 -10.37 -6.85
N THR A 5 8.44 -10.15 -6.81
CA THR A 5 7.66 -9.86 -5.60
C THR A 5 6.59 -10.94 -5.46
N ALA A 6 6.35 -11.44 -4.24
CA ALA A 6 5.28 -12.39 -3.96
C ALA A 6 4.40 -11.95 -2.80
N TYR A 7 3.16 -12.43 -2.82
CA TYR A 7 2.11 -12.10 -1.85
C TYR A 7 1.54 -13.40 -1.25
N PRO A 8 2.25 -14.08 -0.33
CA PRO A 8 1.80 -15.33 0.24
C PRO A 8 0.75 -15.12 1.35
N PHE A 9 -0.22 -16.03 1.45
CA PHE A 9 -1.11 -16.17 2.60
C PHE A 9 -1.32 -17.65 2.95
N ALA A 10 -1.74 -17.94 4.18
CA ALA A 10 -2.04 -19.30 4.63
C ALA A 10 -3.13 -19.29 5.70
N THR A 11 -4.01 -20.29 5.67
CA THR A 11 -5.06 -20.49 6.69
C THR A 11 -5.46 -21.96 6.73
N GLN A 12 -5.96 -22.41 7.88
CA GLN A 12 -6.50 -23.77 8.07
C GLN A 12 -8.02 -23.83 7.85
N ASN A 13 -8.69 -22.67 7.75
CA ASN A 13 -10.12 -22.60 7.53
C ASN A 13 -10.41 -22.50 6.02
N PRO A 14 -11.15 -23.46 5.42
CA PRO A 14 -11.44 -23.45 3.98
C PRO A 14 -12.19 -22.20 3.51
N LYS A 15 -13.14 -21.69 4.30
CA LYS A 15 -13.90 -20.49 3.96
C LYS A 15 -13.00 -19.24 3.99
N ASP A 16 -12.10 -19.21 4.96
CA ASP A 16 -11.12 -18.12 5.07
C ASP A 16 -10.13 -18.14 3.90
N PHE A 17 -9.79 -19.33 3.41
CA PHE A 17 -8.92 -19.47 2.24
C PHE A 17 -9.54 -18.80 1.00
N ASP A 18 -10.82 -19.04 0.72
CA ASP A 18 -11.51 -18.43 -0.41
C ASP A 18 -11.62 -16.91 -0.28
N ASN A 19 -11.86 -16.41 0.94
CA ASN A 19 -11.90 -14.97 1.21
C ASN A 19 -10.55 -14.31 0.92
N LEU A 20 -9.47 -14.85 1.48
CA LEU A 20 -8.12 -14.34 1.30
C LEU A 20 -7.68 -14.44 -0.16
N LEU A 21 -7.95 -15.56 -0.82
CA LEU A 21 -7.65 -15.75 -2.23
C LEU A 21 -8.32 -14.67 -3.08
N SER A 22 -9.61 -14.41 -2.86
CA SER A 22 -10.35 -13.41 -3.61
C SER A 22 -9.76 -12.01 -3.46
N VAL A 23 -9.40 -11.62 -2.23
CA VAL A 23 -8.82 -10.29 -1.96
C VAL A 23 -7.43 -10.17 -2.59
N TYR A 24 -6.58 -11.18 -2.45
CA TYR A 24 -5.22 -11.16 -2.98
C TYR A 24 -5.21 -11.10 -4.52
N LEU A 25 -6.08 -11.87 -5.18
CA LEU A 25 -6.17 -11.84 -6.65
C LEU A 25 -6.65 -10.49 -7.17
N ASP A 26 -7.67 -9.90 -6.55
CA ASP A 26 -8.18 -8.58 -6.97
C ASP A 26 -7.15 -7.48 -6.73
N ALA A 27 -6.49 -7.47 -5.57
CA ALA A 27 -5.45 -6.49 -5.25
C ALA A 27 -4.25 -6.56 -6.20
N VAL A 28 -3.86 -7.76 -6.64
CA VAL A 28 -2.70 -7.95 -7.54
C VAL A 28 -3.05 -7.62 -8.99
N PHE A 29 -4.21 -8.06 -9.49
CA PHE A 29 -4.55 -7.94 -10.91
C PHE A 29 -5.39 -6.71 -11.25
N PHE A 30 -6.13 -6.15 -10.30
CA PHE A 30 -7.07 -5.04 -10.49
C PHE A 30 -6.92 -3.95 -9.42
N SER A 31 -5.69 -3.64 -9.04
CA SER A 31 -5.39 -2.59 -8.06
C SER A 31 -5.99 -1.23 -8.47
N ARG A 32 -6.52 -0.51 -7.47
CA ARG A 32 -7.11 0.83 -7.67
C ARG A 32 -6.07 1.89 -8.02
N LEU A 33 -4.88 1.80 -7.42
CA LEU A 33 -3.79 2.78 -7.55
C LEU A 33 -4.28 4.22 -7.32
N ASP A 34 -5.01 4.44 -6.23
CA ASP A 34 -5.47 5.78 -5.87
C ASP A 34 -4.26 6.71 -5.65
N PRO A 35 -4.25 7.93 -6.23
CA PRO A 35 -3.11 8.83 -6.09
C PRO A 35 -2.75 9.18 -4.65
N LEU A 36 -3.73 9.25 -3.74
CA LEU A 36 -3.48 9.53 -2.33
C LEU A 36 -2.87 8.32 -1.63
N ASP A 37 -3.36 7.11 -1.93
CA ASP A 37 -2.78 5.87 -1.43
C ASP A 37 -1.33 5.71 -1.92
N PHE A 38 -1.07 5.99 -3.20
CA PHE A 38 0.29 5.96 -3.76
C PHE A 38 1.21 7.00 -3.11
N ALA A 39 0.73 8.22 -2.90
CA ALA A 39 1.49 9.28 -2.24
C ALA A 39 1.73 8.99 -0.74
N GLN A 40 0.82 8.25 -0.11
CA GLN A 40 0.97 7.81 1.26
C GLN A 40 2.01 6.70 1.39
N GLU A 41 1.86 5.62 0.63
CA GLU A 41 2.75 4.46 0.70
C GLU A 41 4.11 4.78 0.10
N GLY A 42 4.14 5.44 -1.07
CA GLY A 42 5.33 5.84 -1.79
C GLY A 42 6.00 7.08 -1.20
N HIS A 43 5.94 8.20 -1.92
CA HIS A 43 6.54 9.46 -1.48
C HIS A 43 5.63 10.65 -1.79
N ARG A 44 5.62 11.62 -0.87
CA ARG A 44 4.95 12.91 -1.04
C ARG A 44 5.71 14.02 -0.35
N ILE A 45 5.39 15.25 -0.74
CA ILE A 45 5.85 16.45 -0.06
C ILE A 45 4.71 16.92 0.85
N GLU A 46 5.02 17.12 2.13
CA GLU A 46 4.07 17.61 3.13
C GLU A 46 4.73 18.71 3.97
N LEU A 47 3.93 19.56 4.59
CA LEU A 47 4.44 20.51 5.58
C LEU A 47 4.85 19.79 6.86
N ALA A 48 5.88 20.28 7.53
CA ALA A 48 6.34 19.73 8.80
C ALA A 48 5.32 19.92 9.95
N SER A 49 4.52 20.99 9.88
CA SER A 49 3.47 21.36 10.83
C SER A 49 2.37 22.17 10.11
N ASP A 50 1.27 22.47 10.80
CA ASP A 50 0.17 23.32 10.28
C ASP A 50 0.50 24.83 10.32
N GLU A 51 1.75 25.19 10.59
CA GLU A 51 2.21 26.58 10.62
C GLU A 51 2.41 27.12 9.20
N ALA A 52 2.12 28.41 9.00
CA ALA A 52 2.07 29.02 7.66
C ALA A 52 3.44 29.05 6.94
N ASP A 53 4.53 29.01 7.69
CA ASP A 53 5.92 29.04 7.23
C ASP A 53 6.65 27.71 7.45
N ALA A 54 5.89 26.64 7.76
CA ALA A 54 6.46 25.32 7.97
C ALA A 54 7.24 24.85 6.73
N PRO A 55 8.44 24.28 6.91
CA PRO A 55 9.22 23.78 5.78
C PRO A 55 8.55 22.56 5.15
N LEU A 56 8.74 22.41 3.84
CA LEU A 56 8.36 21.21 3.10
C LEU A 56 9.31 20.06 3.42
N VAL A 57 8.75 18.90 3.71
CA VAL A 57 9.47 17.66 4.01
C VAL A 57 8.98 16.51 3.14
N TYR A 58 9.85 15.55 2.87
CA TYR A 58 9.46 14.29 2.24
C TYR A 58 8.86 13.35 3.28
N LYS A 59 7.70 12.76 2.98
CA LYS A 59 7.05 11.71 3.78
C LYS A 59 6.62 10.55 2.86
N GLY A 60 6.54 9.36 3.42
CA GLY A 60 6.30 8.11 2.69
C GLY A 60 6.47 6.90 3.63
N VAL A 61 5.88 5.74 3.30
CA VAL A 61 6.03 4.52 4.10
C VAL A 61 7.25 3.71 3.65
N VAL A 62 7.46 3.55 2.34
CA VAL A 62 8.61 2.83 1.76
C VAL A 62 9.86 3.67 1.56
#